data_AF-A0A7W3WHM3-F1
#
_entry.id   AF-A0A7W3WHM3-F1
#
_cell.length_a   1.000
_cell.length_b   1.000
_cell.length_c   1.000
_cell.angle_alpha   90.00
_cell.angle_beta   90.00
_cell.angle_gamma   90.00
#
_symmetry.space_group_name_H-M   'P 1'
#
loop_
_entity.id
_entity.type
_entity.pdbx_description
1 polymer ?
#
loop_
_entity_poly.entity_id
_entity_poly.type
_entity_poly.pdbx_seq_one_letter_code
_entity_poly.pdbx_strand_id
1 'polypeptide(L)'
;MPTARESLLDAAQAVLVHRPWSTVRMVEVAALAGVSRQTLYNEFSSKEGLGAALVHQRVEVFLRGAAATVATARREGGDPAVCWATGVVWILHRAREEPLVRAAMTGCWSSRLPLPQAPPERLLERLCERMLAALDAAGAVTCWEAPVVRRACEAGLRMALSYVVAPPDEPEAAARVADVVTAMLRHLGDAPADTCPPDAADPPGAADPPENGHGRTA
;
A
#
# COMPACT_ATOMS: atom_id res chain seq x y z
N MET A 1 9.38 -12.38 -24.85
CA MET A 1 10.79 -12.10 -24.49
C MET A 1 10.78 -10.91 -23.55
N PRO A 2 11.46 -10.96 -22.40
CA PRO A 2 11.57 -9.80 -21.50
C PRO A 2 12.29 -8.66 -22.21
N THR A 3 11.85 -7.43 -21.94
CA THR A 3 12.52 -6.21 -22.39
C THR A 3 13.88 -6.06 -21.72
N ALA A 4 14.80 -5.28 -22.31
CA ALA A 4 16.09 -4.99 -21.68
C ALA A 4 15.92 -4.40 -20.27
N ARG A 5 14.90 -3.55 -20.08
CA ARG A 5 14.53 -2.98 -18.79
C ARG A 5 14.14 -4.05 -17.77
N GLU A 6 13.28 -5.00 -18.15
CA GLU A 6 12.86 -6.10 -17.26
C GLU A 6 14.05 -6.99 -16.88
N SER A 7 14.86 -7.40 -17.87
CA SER A 7 16.07 -8.21 -17.61
C SER A 7 17.05 -7.52 -16.66
N LEU A 8 17.20 -6.20 -16.76
CA LEU A 8 18.05 -5.41 -15.86
C LEU A 8 17.50 -5.36 -14.42
N LEU A 9 16.19 -5.22 -14.26
CA LEU A 9 15.56 -5.23 -12.93
C LEU A 9 15.61 -6.62 -12.28
N ASP A 10 15.39 -7.68 -13.06
CA ASP A 10 15.51 -9.06 -12.59
C ASP A 10 16.96 -9.38 -12.18
N ALA A 11 17.94 -8.95 -12.97
CA ALA A 11 19.36 -9.07 -12.62
C ALA A 11 19.70 -8.27 -11.35
N ALA A 12 19.20 -7.04 -11.21
CA ALA A 12 19.42 -6.23 -10.01
C ALA A 12 18.80 -6.88 -8.76
N GLN A 13 17.61 -7.48 -8.89
CA GLN A 13 16.97 -8.23 -7.82
C GLN A 13 17.79 -9.47 -7.43
N ALA A 14 18.21 -10.28 -8.41
CA ALA A 14 19.02 -11.47 -8.17
C ALA A 14 20.32 -11.14 -7.43
N VAL A 15 20.94 -10.02 -7.81
CA VAL A 15 22.13 -9.49 -7.14
C VAL A 15 21.84 -9.03 -5.70
N LEU A 16 20.73 -8.32 -5.47
CA LEU A 16 20.35 -7.79 -4.16
C LEU A 16 20.07 -8.89 -3.12
N VAL A 17 19.61 -10.07 -3.55
CA VAL A 17 19.36 -11.21 -2.66
C VAL A 17 20.63 -11.67 -1.94
N HIS A 18 21.80 -11.55 -2.58
CA HIS A 18 23.05 -12.09 -2.04
C HIS A 18 23.95 -11.05 -1.37
N ARG A 19 23.74 -9.75 -1.60
CA ARG A 19 24.61 -8.69 -1.08
C ARG A 19 23.91 -7.35 -0.90
N PRO A 20 24.38 -6.49 0.04
CA PRO A 20 23.78 -5.18 0.25
C PRO A 20 23.91 -4.28 -0.98
N TRP A 21 22.89 -3.44 -1.21
CA TRP A 21 22.80 -2.51 -2.33
C TRP A 21 24.04 -1.63 -2.50
N SER A 22 24.64 -1.17 -1.39
CA SER A 22 25.87 -0.37 -1.40
C SER A 22 27.02 -1.01 -2.19
N THR A 23 27.12 -2.35 -2.18
CA THR A 23 28.16 -3.12 -2.87
C THR A 23 27.81 -3.50 -4.31
N VAL A 24 26.56 -3.30 -4.73
CA VAL A 24 26.10 -3.65 -6.09
C VAL A 24 26.78 -2.77 -7.13
N ARG A 25 27.33 -3.38 -8.18
CA ARG A 25 28.01 -2.68 -9.28
C ARG A 25 27.18 -2.73 -10.55
N MET A 26 27.04 -1.59 -11.22
CA MET A 26 26.28 -1.47 -12.47
C MET A 26 26.77 -2.42 -13.57
N VAL A 27 28.10 -2.56 -13.72
CA VAL A 27 28.70 -3.48 -14.72
C VAL A 27 28.27 -4.93 -14.52
N GLU A 28 28.09 -5.34 -13.27
CA GLU A 28 27.71 -6.71 -12.94
C GLU A 28 26.24 -6.98 -13.23
N VAL A 29 25.38 -6.00 -12.95
CA VAL A 29 23.96 -6.07 -13.32
C VAL A 29 23.80 -6.14 -14.84
N ALA A 30 24.53 -5.30 -15.60
CA ALA A 30 24.52 -5.35 -17.07
C ALA A 30 24.96 -6.72 -17.61
N ALA A 31 26.06 -7.25 -17.07
CA ALA A 31 26.59 -8.55 -17.46
C ALA A 31 25.59 -9.69 -17.18
N LEU A 32 24.98 -9.70 -15.99
CA LEU A 32 23.98 -10.70 -15.61
C LEU A 32 22.70 -10.60 -16.46
N ALA A 33 22.29 -9.39 -16.84
CA ALA A 33 21.15 -9.15 -17.71
C ALA A 33 21.44 -9.43 -19.20
N GLY A 34 22.69 -9.72 -19.58
CA GLY A 34 23.09 -9.94 -20.97
C GLY A 34 23.03 -8.68 -21.84
N VAL A 35 23.16 -7.49 -21.26
CA VAL A 35 23.11 -6.21 -21.98
C VAL A 35 24.41 -5.41 -21.82
N SER A 36 24.63 -4.44 -22.71
CA SER A 36 25.79 -3.55 -22.60
C SER A 36 25.66 -2.58 -21.42
N ARG A 37 26.80 -2.10 -20.90
CA ARG A 37 26.81 -1.01 -19.90
C ARG A 37 26.09 0.24 -20.41
N GLN A 38 26.28 0.59 -21.67
CA GLN A 38 25.63 1.75 -22.29
C GLN A 38 24.11 1.61 -22.29
N THR A 39 23.59 0.42 -22.62
CA THR A 39 22.15 0.12 -22.55
C THR A 39 21.61 0.33 -21.14
N LEU A 40 22.31 -0.18 -20.13
CA LEU A 40 21.91 -0.02 -18.73
C LEU A 40 21.89 1.45 -18.31
N TYR A 41 22.90 2.25 -18.68
CA TYR A 41 22.92 3.69 -18.37
C TYR A 41 21.87 4.47 -19.17
N ASN A 42 21.53 4.05 -20.38
CA ASN A 42 20.44 4.67 -21.15
C ASN A 42 19.06 4.42 -20.49
N GLU A 43 18.86 3.24 -19.89
CA GLU A 43 17.58 2.87 -19.26
C GLU A 43 17.35 3.50 -17.89
N PHE A 44 18.41 3.70 -17.11
CA PHE A 44 18.30 4.08 -15.69
C PHE A 44 19.16 5.28 -15.26
N SER A 45 20.08 5.74 -16.11
CA SER A 45 21.00 6.88 -15.90
C SER A 45 22.02 6.72 -14.76
N SER A 46 21.62 6.15 -13.62
CA SER A 46 22.45 5.99 -12.42
C SER A 46 22.08 4.74 -11.62
N LYS A 47 22.91 4.40 -10.63
CA LYS A 47 22.64 3.27 -9.72
C LYS A 47 21.40 3.57 -8.90
N GLU A 48 21.24 4.81 -8.46
CA GLU A 48 20.08 5.29 -7.72
C GLU A 48 18.81 5.18 -8.57
N GLY A 49 18.88 5.52 -9.87
CA GLY A 49 17.77 5.34 -10.81
C GLY A 49 17.37 3.88 -10.99
N LEU A 50 18.34 2.98 -11.13
CA LEU A 50 18.08 1.54 -11.19
C LEU A 50 17.45 1.03 -9.89
N GLY A 51 17.98 1.46 -8.74
CA GLY A 51 17.49 1.06 -7.42
C GLY A 51 16.05 1.50 -7.19
N ALA A 52 15.73 2.75 -7.50
CA ALA A 52 14.38 3.28 -7.39
C ALA A 52 13.40 2.57 -8.32
N ALA A 53 13.82 2.29 -9.57
CA ALA A 53 13.00 1.54 -10.52
C ALA A 53 12.76 0.10 -10.05
N LEU A 54 13.75 -0.54 -9.44
CA LEU A 54 13.61 -1.87 -8.83
C LEU A 54 12.58 -1.83 -7.70
N VAL A 55 12.69 -0.89 -6.76
CA VAL A 55 11.72 -0.74 -5.67
C VAL A 55 10.31 -0.55 -6.22
N HIS A 56 10.14 0.36 -7.17
CA HIS A 56 8.86 0.61 -7.81
C HIS A 56 8.28 -0.66 -8.46
N GLN A 57 9.09 -1.40 -9.22
CA GLN A 57 8.64 -2.63 -9.86
C GLN A 57 8.23 -3.69 -8.83
N ARG A 58 9.01 -3.90 -7.77
CA ARG A 58 8.65 -4.85 -6.70
C ARG A 58 7.36 -4.47 -6.00
N VAL A 59 7.16 -3.18 -5.73
CA VAL A 59 5.91 -2.67 -5.14
C VAL A 59 4.72 -2.89 -6.06
N GLU A 60 4.85 -2.64 -7.37
CA GLU A 60 3.77 -2.88 -8.32
C GLU A 60 3.46 -4.37 -8.52
N VAL A 61 4.47 -5.24 -8.51
CA VAL A 61 4.29 -6.70 -8.49
C VAL A 61 3.56 -7.12 -7.21
N PHE A 62 3.94 -6.58 -6.06
CA PHE A 62 3.29 -6.83 -4.78
C PHE A 62 1.81 -6.43 -4.80
N LEU A 63 1.51 -5.19 -5.21
CA LEU A 63 0.13 -4.70 -5.29
C LEU A 63 -0.74 -5.53 -6.24
N ARG A 64 -0.20 -5.93 -7.40
CA ARG A 64 -0.92 -6.81 -8.34
C ARG A 64 -1.16 -8.20 -7.75
N GLY A 65 -0.18 -8.77 -7.05
CA GLY A 65 -0.31 -10.07 -6.42
C GLY A 65 -1.38 -10.11 -5.31
N ALA A 66 -1.48 -9.04 -4.51
CA ALA A 66 -2.52 -8.93 -3.49
C ALA A 66 -3.93 -8.91 -4.12
N ALA A 67 -4.13 -8.05 -5.12
CA ALA A 67 -5.40 -7.97 -5.84
C ALA A 67 -5.76 -9.28 -6.56
N ALA A 68 -4.79 -9.93 -7.20
CA ALA A 68 -4.99 -11.21 -7.88
C ALA A 68 -5.36 -12.34 -6.90
N THR A 69 -4.79 -12.33 -5.69
CA THR A 69 -5.12 -13.29 -4.64
C THR A 69 -6.59 -13.15 -4.23
N VAL A 70 -7.02 -11.92 -3.96
CA VAL A 70 -8.43 -11.62 -3.62
C VAL A 70 -9.37 -12.01 -4.76
N ALA A 71 -9.06 -11.63 -6.00
CA ALA A 71 -9.86 -11.97 -7.17
C ALA A 71 -9.97 -13.49 -7.40
N THR A 72 -8.91 -14.24 -7.08
CA THR A 72 -8.90 -15.71 -7.21
C THR A 72 -9.79 -16.36 -6.16
N ALA A 73 -9.62 -16.00 -4.88
CA ALA A 73 -10.50 -16.47 -3.81
C ALA A 73 -11.98 -16.17 -4.10
N ARG A 74 -12.27 -15.01 -4.71
CA ARG A 74 -13.64 -14.63 -5.06
C ARG A 74 -14.21 -15.48 -6.21
N ARG A 75 -13.42 -15.74 -7.25
CA ARG A 75 -13.81 -16.64 -8.36
C ARG A 75 -14.05 -18.07 -7.90
N GLU A 76 -13.37 -18.49 -6.84
CA GLU A 76 -13.56 -19.80 -6.19
C GLU A 76 -14.80 -19.85 -5.28
N GLY A 77 -15.57 -18.76 -5.19
CA GLY A 77 -16.83 -18.71 -4.45
C GLY A 77 -16.67 -18.28 -3.00
N GLY A 78 -15.49 -17.81 -2.57
CA GLY A 78 -15.30 -17.24 -1.24
C GLY A 78 -16.21 -16.03 -1.01
N ASP A 79 -16.68 -15.89 0.23
CA ASP A 79 -17.36 -14.66 0.64
C ASP A 79 -16.36 -13.48 0.70
N PRO A 80 -16.84 -12.21 0.67
CA PRO A 80 -15.95 -11.05 0.63
C PRO A 80 -14.95 -10.97 1.80
N ALA A 81 -15.34 -11.40 3.00
CA ALA A 81 -14.50 -11.33 4.18
C ALA A 81 -13.37 -12.38 4.12
N VAL A 82 -13.67 -13.60 3.69
CA VAL A 82 -12.70 -14.67 3.44
C VAL A 82 -11.74 -14.28 2.32
N CYS A 83 -12.24 -13.67 1.24
CA CYS A 83 -11.40 -13.19 0.14
C CYS A 83 -10.41 -12.11 0.62
N TRP A 84 -10.90 -11.16 1.42
CA TRP A 84 -10.07 -10.13 2.04
C TRP A 84 -8.99 -10.73 2.94
N ALA A 85 -9.38 -11.64 3.83
CA ALA A 85 -8.48 -12.36 4.74
C ALA A 85 -7.38 -13.08 3.96
N THR A 86 -7.74 -13.77 2.87
CA THR A 86 -6.78 -14.46 1.99
C THR A 86 -5.77 -13.48 1.40
N GLY A 87 -6.21 -12.31 0.96
CA GLY A 87 -5.32 -11.23 0.51
C GLY A 87 -4.36 -10.77 1.62
N VAL A 88 -4.85 -10.63 2.85
CA VAL A 88 -4.03 -10.27 4.01
C VAL A 88 -3.00 -11.35 4.36
N VAL A 89 -3.36 -12.63 4.35
CA VAL A 89 -2.41 -13.75 4.51
C VAL A 89 -1.26 -13.59 3.53
N TRP A 90 -1.59 -13.38 2.26
CA TRP A 90 -0.63 -13.24 1.19
C TRP A 90 0.29 -12.03 1.41
N ILE A 91 -0.27 -10.88 1.83
CA ILE A 91 0.51 -9.68 2.17
C ILE A 91 1.52 -9.97 3.27
N LEU A 92 1.10 -10.58 4.37
CA LEU A 92 1.97 -10.89 5.52
C LEU A 92 3.10 -11.85 5.12
N HIS A 93 2.79 -12.86 4.30
CA HIS A 93 3.78 -13.78 3.77
C HIS A 93 4.80 -13.05 2.90
N ARG A 94 4.35 -12.23 1.95
CA ARG A 94 5.22 -11.48 1.04
C ARG A 94 6.09 -10.47 1.74
N ALA A 95 5.55 -9.79 2.75
CA ALA A 95 6.32 -8.86 3.56
C ALA A 95 7.45 -9.55 4.37
N ARG A 96 7.35 -10.85 4.65
CA ARG A 96 8.43 -11.62 5.29
C ARG A 96 9.51 -12.04 4.28
N GLU A 97 9.12 -12.41 3.07
CA GLU A 97 10.04 -12.93 2.05
C GLU A 97 10.77 -11.84 1.26
N GLU A 98 10.16 -10.65 1.12
CA GLU A 98 10.65 -9.60 0.24
C GLU A 98 11.07 -8.34 1.03
N PRO A 99 12.37 -8.13 1.30
CA PRO A 99 12.86 -6.99 2.07
C PRO A 99 12.47 -5.62 1.50
N LEU A 100 12.39 -5.50 0.18
CA LEU A 100 11.96 -4.28 -0.50
C LEU A 100 10.49 -3.96 -0.24
N VAL A 101 9.62 -4.97 -0.27
CA VAL A 101 8.20 -4.82 0.06
C VAL A 101 8.04 -4.47 1.52
N ARG A 102 8.75 -5.17 2.42
CA ARG A 102 8.74 -4.87 3.85
C ARG A 102 9.14 -3.43 4.16
N ALA A 103 10.24 -2.96 3.57
CA ALA A 103 10.72 -1.60 3.75
C ALA A 103 9.73 -0.57 3.18
N ALA A 104 9.14 -0.85 2.01
CA ALA A 104 8.12 0.02 1.42
C ALA A 104 6.84 0.10 2.27
N MET A 105 6.43 -0.99 2.91
CA MET A 105 5.26 -1.02 3.79
C MET A 105 5.51 -0.31 5.12
N THR A 106 6.68 -0.49 5.71
CA THR A 106 6.99 -0.01 7.07
C THR A 106 7.68 1.35 7.10
N GLY A 107 8.17 1.84 5.96
CA GLY A 107 9.05 3.00 5.89
C GLY A 107 10.47 2.74 6.42
N CYS A 108 10.75 1.53 6.92
CA CYS A 108 12.04 1.19 7.52
C CYS A 108 13.07 0.77 6.46
N TRP A 109 13.70 1.76 5.83
CA TRP A 109 14.79 1.54 4.88
C TRP A 109 16.14 1.36 5.60
N SER A 110 16.88 0.33 5.21
CA SER A 110 18.26 0.12 5.67
C SER A 110 19.27 0.50 4.60
N SER A 111 20.52 0.77 4.99
CA SER A 111 21.64 1.03 4.05
C SER A 111 21.94 -0.15 3.10
N ARG A 112 21.33 -1.32 3.34
CA ARG A 112 21.43 -2.51 2.49
C ARG A 112 20.46 -2.49 1.32
N LEU A 113 19.47 -1.59 1.29
CA LEU A 113 18.42 -1.54 0.27
C LEU A 113 18.54 -0.27 -0.60
N PRO A 114 18.17 -0.33 -1.88
CA PRO A 114 17.91 0.88 -2.65
C PRO A 114 16.76 1.69 -2.05
N LEU A 115 16.84 3.01 -2.12
CA LEU A 115 15.78 3.91 -1.68
C LEU A 115 14.74 4.12 -2.80
N PRO A 116 13.45 4.27 -2.45
CA PRO A 116 12.42 4.64 -3.40
C PRO A 116 12.57 6.11 -3.82
N GLN A 117 12.01 6.46 -4.98
CA GLN A 117 11.83 7.86 -5.39
C GLN A 117 10.52 8.48 -4.87
N ALA A 118 9.59 7.67 -4.34
CA ALA A 118 8.27 8.09 -3.89
C ALA A 118 7.96 7.62 -2.46
N PRO A 119 7.13 8.34 -1.71
CA PRO A 119 6.90 8.08 -0.29
C PRO A 119 5.90 6.91 -0.04
N PRO A 120 5.99 6.24 1.12
CA PRO A 120 5.30 4.95 1.39
C PRO A 120 3.81 5.06 1.74
N GLU A 121 3.30 6.22 2.15
CA GLU A 121 1.91 6.39 2.65
C GLU A 121 0.88 6.03 1.57
N ARG A 122 1.21 6.36 0.32
CA ARG A 122 0.40 6.00 -0.86
C ARG A 122 0.33 4.50 -1.11
N LEU A 123 1.17 3.68 -0.49
CA LEU A 123 1.16 2.24 -0.69
C LEU A 123 -0.07 1.58 -0.06
N LEU A 124 -0.40 1.94 1.18
CA LEU A 124 -1.52 1.34 1.91
C LEU A 124 -2.86 1.69 1.24
N GLU A 125 -3.02 2.95 0.85
CA GLU A 125 -4.17 3.44 0.10
C GLU A 125 -4.35 2.66 -1.21
N ARG A 126 -3.30 2.60 -2.05
CA ARG A 126 -3.32 1.85 -3.31
C ARG A 126 -3.58 0.36 -3.11
N LEU A 127 -3.08 -0.23 -2.03
CA LEU A 127 -3.30 -1.64 -1.71
C LEU A 127 -4.78 -1.90 -1.36
N CYS A 128 -5.36 -1.07 -0.50
CA CYS A 128 -6.77 -1.14 -0.15
C CYS A 128 -7.66 -0.97 -1.38
N GLU A 129 -7.43 0.07 -2.18
CA GLU A 129 -8.17 0.35 -3.42
C GLU A 129 -8.14 -0.82 -4.40
N ARG A 130 -6.96 -1.41 -4.65
CA ARG A 130 -6.82 -2.52 -5.60
C ARG A 130 -7.46 -3.80 -5.11
N MET A 131 -7.39 -4.10 -3.81
CA MET A 131 -8.05 -5.27 -3.23
C MET A 131 -9.57 -5.12 -3.23
N LEU A 132 -10.10 -3.92 -2.93
CA LEU A 132 -11.53 -3.62 -3.02
C LEU A 132 -12.03 -3.70 -4.46
N ALA A 133 -11.30 -3.13 -5.42
CA ALA A 133 -11.63 -3.24 -6.84
C ALA A 133 -11.63 -4.70 -7.32
N ALA A 134 -10.74 -5.55 -6.78
CA ALA A 134 -10.72 -6.98 -7.08
C ALA A 134 -11.94 -7.73 -6.50
N LEU A 135 -12.46 -7.33 -5.33
CA LEU A 135 -13.72 -7.87 -4.79
C LEU A 135 -14.91 -7.47 -5.66
N ASP A 136 -14.99 -6.20 -6.04
CA ASP A 136 -16.10 -5.62 -6.81
C ASP A 136 -16.18 -6.21 -8.23
N ALA A 137 -15.05 -6.21 -8.95
CA ALA A 137 -14.96 -6.73 -10.32
C ALA A 137 -15.32 -8.22 -10.45
N ALA A 138 -15.21 -8.98 -9.36
CA ALA A 138 -15.59 -10.39 -9.31
C ALA A 138 -17.05 -10.60 -8.85
N GLY A 139 -17.88 -9.55 -8.89
CA GLY A 139 -19.34 -9.63 -8.74
C GLY A 139 -19.83 -9.51 -7.30
N ALA A 140 -19.24 -8.61 -6.51
CA ALA A 140 -19.72 -8.32 -5.16
C ALA A 140 -20.73 -7.17 -5.20
N VAL A 141 -22.03 -7.48 -5.23
CA VAL A 141 -23.03 -6.53 -4.70
C VAL A 141 -22.97 -6.66 -3.18
N THR A 142 -22.09 -5.89 -2.55
CA THR A 142 -22.13 -5.69 -1.10
C THR A 142 -23.37 -4.88 -0.76
N CYS A 143 -24.22 -5.35 0.16
CA CYS A 143 -25.32 -4.55 0.72
C CYS A 143 -24.82 -3.39 1.61
N TRP A 144 -23.51 -3.26 1.76
CA TRP A 144 -22.82 -2.25 2.56
C TRP A 144 -22.43 -1.05 1.70
N GLU A 145 -22.53 0.16 2.28
CA GLU A 145 -22.07 1.37 1.61
C GLU A 145 -20.55 1.35 1.38
N ALA A 146 -20.12 1.76 0.18
CA ALA A 146 -18.71 1.74 -0.21
C ALA A 146 -17.74 2.45 0.78
N PRO A 147 -18.10 3.59 1.42
CA PRO A 147 -17.24 4.22 2.42
C PRO A 147 -17.04 3.38 3.69
N VAL A 148 -18.08 2.66 4.14
CA VAL A 148 -18.03 1.81 5.34
C VAL A 148 -17.12 0.61 5.10
N VAL A 149 -17.30 -0.08 3.97
CA VAL A 149 -16.46 -1.21 3.58
C VAL A 149 -15.00 -0.78 3.48
N ARG A 150 -14.75 0.37 2.84
CA ARG A 150 -13.40 0.91 2.70
C ARG A 150 -12.72 1.12 4.06
N ARG A 151 -13.40 1.76 5.02
CA ARG A 151 -12.83 2.03 6.35
C ARG A 151 -12.50 0.74 7.12
N ALA A 152 -13.40 -0.26 7.09
CA ALA A 152 -13.17 -1.54 7.75
C ALA A 152 -11.96 -2.28 7.15
N CYS A 153 -11.90 -2.34 5.82
CA CYS A 153 -10.78 -2.90 5.07
C CYS A 153 -9.45 -2.17 5.37
N GLU A 154 -9.46 -0.84 5.32
CA GLU A 154 -8.29 -0.02 5.62
C GLU A 154 -7.78 -0.22 7.05
N ALA A 155 -8.67 -0.34 8.04
CA ALA A 155 -8.32 -0.68 9.41
C ALA A 155 -7.68 -2.07 9.52
N GLY A 156 -8.24 -3.07 8.84
CA GLY A 156 -7.66 -4.42 8.77
C GLY A 156 -6.26 -4.43 8.14
N LEU A 157 -6.01 -3.64 7.10
CA LEU A 157 -4.69 -3.50 6.49
C LEU A 157 -3.69 -2.77 7.40
N ARG A 158 -4.12 -1.76 8.18
CA ARG A 158 -3.26 -1.15 9.20
C ARG A 158 -2.87 -2.14 10.29
N MET A 159 -3.78 -3.02 10.70
CA MET A 159 -3.45 -4.09 11.63
C MET A 159 -2.49 -5.10 11.01
N ALA A 160 -2.68 -5.48 9.75
CA ALA A 160 -1.72 -6.32 9.02
C ALA A 160 -0.34 -5.66 8.95
N LEU A 161 -0.26 -4.35 8.67
CA LEU A 161 0.98 -3.59 8.71
C LEU A 161 1.64 -3.64 10.10
N SER A 162 0.85 -3.53 11.17
CA SER A 162 1.35 -3.72 12.54
C SER A 162 2.01 -5.10 12.71
N TYR A 163 1.40 -6.18 12.19
CA TYR A 163 1.99 -7.52 12.22
C TYR A 163 3.24 -7.71 11.34
N VAL A 164 3.47 -6.84 10.34
CA VAL A 164 4.74 -6.81 9.60
C VAL A 164 5.87 -6.25 10.47
N VAL A 165 5.56 -5.27 11.32
CA VAL A 165 6.52 -4.62 12.23
C VAL A 165 6.75 -5.48 13.48
N ALA A 166 5.67 -5.93 14.11
CA ALA A 166 5.65 -6.74 15.32
C ALA A 166 4.84 -8.04 15.05
N PRO A 167 5.50 -9.09 14.51
CA PRO A 167 4.85 -10.35 14.23
C PRO A 167 4.27 -10.98 15.50
N PRO A 168 3.03 -11.49 15.47
CA PRO A 168 2.49 -12.22 16.61
C PRO A 168 3.17 -13.59 16.76
N ASP A 169 3.13 -14.13 17.97
CA ASP A 169 3.73 -15.42 18.31
C ASP A 169 3.03 -16.63 17.65
N GLU A 170 1.81 -16.43 17.13
CA GLU A 170 0.97 -17.49 16.54
C GLU A 170 0.72 -17.30 15.02
N PRO A 171 0.50 -18.39 14.27
CA PRO A 171 0.24 -18.36 12.82
C PRO A 171 -1.12 -17.71 12.44
N GLU A 172 -1.93 -17.30 13.42
CA GLU A 172 -3.31 -16.81 13.24
C GLU A 172 -3.43 -15.32 12.94
N ALA A 173 -2.33 -14.62 12.67
CA ALA A 173 -2.33 -13.18 12.36
C ALA A 173 -3.41 -12.79 11.32
N ALA A 174 -3.56 -13.59 10.27
CA ALA A 174 -4.55 -13.32 9.24
C ALA A 174 -5.99 -13.67 9.64
N ALA A 175 -6.19 -14.71 10.46
CA ALA A 175 -7.51 -15.02 11.01
C ALA A 175 -7.99 -13.88 11.92
N ARG A 176 -7.12 -13.33 12.77
CA ARG A 176 -7.43 -12.15 13.58
C ARG A 176 -7.78 -10.93 12.73
N VAL A 177 -7.11 -10.71 11.59
CA VAL A 177 -7.49 -9.64 10.64
C VAL A 177 -8.85 -9.90 10.02
N ALA A 178 -9.14 -11.14 9.61
CA ALA A 178 -10.45 -11.52 9.08
C ALA A 178 -11.56 -11.27 10.10
N ASP A 179 -11.36 -11.69 11.35
CA ASP A 179 -12.34 -11.57 12.43
C ASP A 179 -12.64 -10.11 12.73
N VAL A 180 -11.62 -9.25 12.83
CA VAL A 180 -11.80 -7.81 13.06
C VAL A 180 -12.54 -7.15 11.90
N VAL A 181 -12.15 -7.42 10.65
CA VAL A 181 -12.83 -6.83 9.48
C VAL A 181 -14.29 -7.31 9.41
N THR A 182 -14.54 -8.60 9.65
CA THR A 182 -15.89 -9.17 9.67
C THR A 182 -16.73 -8.56 10.79
N ALA A 183 -16.19 -8.42 11.99
CA ALA A 183 -16.87 -7.80 13.11
C ALA A 183 -17.23 -6.33 12.82
N MET A 184 -16.30 -5.55 12.24
CA MET A 184 -16.55 -4.17 11.84
C MET A 184 -17.64 -4.08 10.75
N LEU A 185 -17.59 -4.94 9.73
CA LEU A 185 -18.60 -4.96 8.67
C LEU A 185 -20.00 -5.33 9.19
N ARG A 186 -20.08 -6.25 10.18
CA ARG A 186 -21.34 -6.60 10.84
C ARG A 186 -21.88 -5.45 11.69
N HIS A 187 -21.05 -4.89 12.58
CA HIS A 187 -21.48 -3.78 13.45
C HIS A 187 -21.82 -2.49 12.71
N LEU A 188 -21.10 -2.16 11.64
CA LEU A 188 -21.40 -0.97 10.83
C LEU A 188 -22.59 -1.19 9.89
N GLY A 189 -22.98 -2.44 9.62
CA GLY A 189 -24.22 -2.78 8.93
C GLY A 189 -25.46 -2.74 9.83
N ASP A 190 -25.28 -2.95 11.14
CA ASP A 190 -26.34 -2.87 12.16
C ASP A 190 -26.52 -1.44 12.73
N ALA A 191 -25.62 -0.50 12.39
CA ALA A 191 -25.70 0.87 12.88
C ALA A 191 -26.88 1.62 12.24
N PRO A 192 -27.81 2.20 13.02
CA PRO A 192 -28.87 3.02 12.46
C PRO A 192 -28.26 4.23 11.73
N ALA A 193 -28.85 4.58 10.58
CA ALA A 193 -28.38 5.62 9.65
C ALA A 193 -28.21 7.04 10.27
N ASP A 194 -28.61 7.24 11.53
CA ASP A 194 -28.65 8.54 12.22
C ASP A 194 -27.37 8.91 12.98
N THR A 195 -26.27 8.17 12.85
CA THR A 195 -24.99 8.57 13.46
C THR A 195 -24.08 9.35 12.52
N CYS A 196 -24.65 10.34 11.82
CA CYS A 196 -23.88 11.46 11.31
C CYS A 196 -23.83 12.52 12.43
N PRO A 197 -22.67 12.86 13.03
CA PRO A 197 -22.61 14.02 13.90
C PRO A 197 -23.00 15.26 13.07
N PRO A 198 -23.85 16.17 13.60
CA PRO A 198 -24.21 17.38 12.88
C PRO A 198 -22.93 18.16 12.56
N ASP A 199 -22.91 18.67 11.32
CA ASP A 199 -21.88 19.55 10.76
C ASP A 199 -21.34 20.50 11.83
N ALA A 200 -20.02 20.65 11.85
CA ALA A 200 -19.34 21.61 12.71
C ALA A 200 -20.01 22.98 12.53
N ALA A 201 -20.64 23.44 13.61
CA ALA A 201 -21.32 24.72 13.67
C ALA A 201 -20.43 25.84 13.11
N ASP A 202 -21.06 26.73 12.33
CA ASP A 202 -20.51 27.99 11.86
C ASP A 202 -19.65 28.69 12.92
N PRO A 203 -18.50 29.28 12.56
CA PRO A 203 -17.77 30.13 13.48
C PRO A 203 -18.65 31.33 13.88
N PRO A 204 -18.66 31.73 15.16
CA PRO A 204 -19.48 32.85 15.61
C PRO A 204 -19.05 34.14 14.88
N GLY A 205 -20.06 34.86 14.39
CA GLY A 205 -19.94 36.05 13.57
C GLY A 205 -18.99 37.10 14.14
N ALA A 206 -18.25 37.72 13.24
CA ALA A 206 -17.44 38.90 13.50
C ALA A 206 -18.33 39.99 14.12
N ALA A 207 -17.96 40.44 15.32
CA ALA A 207 -18.53 41.61 15.95
C ALA A 207 -18.28 42.86 15.09
N ASP A 208 -19.33 43.63 14.85
CA ASP A 208 -19.27 44.95 14.22
C ASP A 208 -18.35 45.90 15.02
N PRO A 209 -17.53 46.73 14.35
CA PRO A 209 -16.75 47.76 15.03
C PRO A 209 -17.65 48.92 15.50
N PRO A 210 -17.32 49.59 16.63
CA PRO A 210 -18.13 50.69 17.14
C PRO A 210 -18.04 51.94 16.25
N GLU A 211 -19.20 52.58 16.05
CA GLU A 211 -19.38 53.89 15.44
C GLU A 211 -18.53 54.97 16.13
N ASN A 212 -17.55 55.54 15.41
CA ASN A 212 -16.92 56.79 15.80
C ASN A 212 -17.67 57.98 15.18
N GLY A 213 -18.61 58.52 15.95
CA GLY A 213 -19.28 59.79 15.68
C GLY A 213 -18.37 60.99 15.99
N HIS A 214 -17.83 61.60 14.94
CA HIS A 214 -17.56 63.03 14.72
C HIS A 214 -17.50 63.99 15.93
N GLY A 215 -16.28 64.43 16.26
CA GLY A 215 -15.99 65.64 17.02
C GLY A 215 -15.30 66.71 16.15
N ARG A 216 -16.08 67.69 15.71
CA ARG A 216 -15.73 68.96 15.04
C ARG A 216 -14.41 69.62 15.49
N THR A 217 -13.62 70.05 14.51
CA THR A 217 -12.71 71.21 14.60
C THR A 217 -13.26 72.37 13.77
N ALA A 218 -13.49 73.50 14.43
CA ALA A 218 -13.27 74.84 13.92
C ALA A 218 -12.53 75.60 15.02
#